data_AF-A0A2D0AID2-F1
#
_entry.id   AF-A0A2D0AID2-F1
#
_cell.length_a   1.000
_cell.length_b   1.000
_cell.length_c   1.000
_cell.angle_alpha   90.00
_cell.angle_beta   90.00
_cell.angle_gamma   90.00
#
_symmetry.space_group_name_H-M   'P 1'
#
loop_
_entity.id
_entity.type
_entity.pdbx_description
1 polymer ?
#
loop_
_entity_poly.entity_id
_entity_poly.type
_entity_poly.pdbx_seq_one_letter_code
_entity_poly.pdbx_strand_id
1 'polypeptide(L)'
;KKYQYKNVETDDFLNEIKKVVPDFNISQFKKEWLESSYFPIEKVIQILSKNEKVKKYFELQKMEPIPFNEKKSFFENILLLNESEALSQEVIYQLINIPYEEKSELLKLAMDTKNIVIRQSVAETMQTIPLEFKSNYEGLLTDDSYVTQEIALTQLCKQFPENCPFYLDNTKEITGLNDKSFRINWLGLALNSKIYNKEIYDLLLSELLNYTTIQFSSTIRQNALEVALKINPTHPIVLESLVNATQHHKWQFVRFSKNTIRAMLKKVYFKKAFESILPKLSEKEQVFLKNELK
;
A
#
# COMPACT_ATOMS: atom_id res chain seq x y z
N LYS A 1 8.84 27.77 -28.01
CA LYS A 1 9.68 27.68 -29.23
C LYS A 1 11.19 27.80 -28.95
N LYS A 2 11.67 28.75 -28.12
CA LYS A 2 13.12 28.99 -27.87
C LYS A 2 13.97 27.73 -27.58
N TYR A 3 13.44 26.82 -26.75
CA TYR A 3 14.13 25.60 -26.33
C TYR A 3 13.53 24.30 -26.89
N GLN A 4 12.68 24.41 -27.91
CA GLN A 4 11.99 23.24 -28.46
C GLN A 4 13.00 22.22 -29.02
N TYR A 5 12.87 20.96 -28.61
CA TYR A 5 13.77 19.84 -28.98
C TYR A 5 15.24 20.00 -28.55
N LYS A 6 15.53 20.91 -27.61
CA LYS A 6 16.87 21.09 -27.02
C LYS A 6 16.89 20.62 -25.57
N ASN A 7 18.08 20.22 -25.11
CA ASN A 7 18.33 20.05 -23.69
C ASN A 7 18.36 21.42 -23.02
N VAL A 8 17.82 21.51 -21.81
CA VAL A 8 17.80 22.72 -20.98
C VAL A 8 18.26 22.38 -19.58
N GLU A 9 18.88 23.37 -18.93
CA GLU A 9 19.29 23.27 -17.54
C GLU A 9 18.40 24.13 -16.63
N THR A 10 18.52 23.97 -15.32
CA THR A 10 17.76 24.77 -14.33
C THR A 10 17.95 26.28 -14.55
N ASP A 11 19.13 26.68 -14.99
CA ASP A 11 19.46 28.08 -15.27
C ASP A 11 18.70 28.64 -16.47
N ASP A 12 18.45 27.83 -17.50
CA ASP A 12 17.60 28.23 -18.63
C ASP A 12 16.19 28.56 -18.17
N PHE A 13 15.62 27.73 -17.29
CA PHE A 13 14.28 27.95 -16.74
C PHE A 13 14.22 29.23 -15.88
N LEU A 14 15.17 29.39 -14.95
CA LEU A 14 15.21 30.57 -14.08
C LEU A 14 15.42 31.86 -14.89
N ASN A 15 16.23 31.81 -15.96
CA ASN A 15 16.40 32.95 -16.86
C ASN A 15 15.11 33.34 -17.60
N GLU A 16 14.26 32.38 -17.97
CA GLU A 16 12.94 32.69 -18.52
C GLU A 16 12.00 33.26 -17.45
N ILE A 17 12.06 32.80 -16.19
CA ILE A 17 11.32 33.44 -15.08
C ILE A 17 11.73 34.90 -14.92
N LYS A 18 13.03 35.23 -14.95
CA LYS A 18 13.50 36.62 -14.83
C LYS A 18 12.89 37.54 -15.88
N LYS A 19 12.64 37.03 -17.09
CA LYS A 19 12.05 37.83 -18.17
C LYS A 19 10.58 38.15 -17.93
N VAL A 20 9.86 37.22 -17.29
CA VAL A 20 8.44 37.38 -16.98
C VAL A 20 8.25 38.16 -15.66
N VAL A 21 9.14 37.94 -14.69
CA VAL A 21 9.14 38.58 -13.37
C VAL A 21 10.53 39.16 -13.10
N PRO A 22 10.84 40.37 -13.61
CA PRO A 22 12.17 40.98 -13.50
C PRO A 22 12.69 41.14 -12.07
N ASP A 23 11.78 41.35 -11.12
CA ASP A 23 12.08 41.57 -9.70
C ASP A 23 12.28 40.26 -8.92
N PHE A 24 12.11 39.10 -9.56
CA PHE A 24 12.31 37.81 -8.90
C PHE A 24 13.80 37.56 -8.63
N ASN A 25 14.17 37.42 -7.36
CA ASN A 25 15.55 37.20 -6.94
C ASN A 25 15.99 35.74 -7.14
N ILE A 26 16.47 35.44 -8.34
CA ILE A 26 16.96 34.10 -8.71
C ILE A 26 18.12 33.64 -7.83
N SER A 27 19.06 34.52 -7.52
CA SER A 27 20.24 34.16 -6.72
C SER A 27 19.83 33.72 -5.32
N GLN A 28 18.87 34.43 -4.70
CA GLN A 28 18.32 34.03 -3.41
C GLN A 28 17.52 32.72 -3.51
N PHE A 29 16.68 32.57 -4.54
CA PHE A 29 15.92 31.34 -4.75
C PHE A 29 16.83 30.11 -4.88
N LYS A 30 17.87 30.19 -5.71
CA LYS A 30 18.86 29.11 -5.87
C LYS A 30 19.52 28.77 -4.55
N LYS A 31 20.04 29.78 -3.85
CA LYS A 31 20.71 29.60 -2.57
C LYS A 31 19.80 28.94 -1.52
N GLU A 32 18.54 29.36 -1.45
CA GLU A 32 17.58 28.84 -0.46
C GLU A 32 17.03 27.45 -0.78
N TRP A 33 16.65 27.20 -2.03
CA TRP A 33 15.85 26.02 -2.39
C TRP A 33 16.63 24.94 -3.14
N LEU A 34 17.73 25.29 -3.81
CA LEU A 34 18.47 24.36 -4.67
C LEU A 34 19.85 24.01 -4.10
N GLU A 35 20.53 24.97 -3.48
CA GLU A 35 21.91 24.83 -3.01
C GLU A 35 22.02 24.60 -1.50
N SER A 36 21.00 25.00 -0.74
CA SER A 36 20.98 24.82 0.73
C SER A 36 21.06 23.34 1.10
N SER A 37 21.96 23.01 2.04
CA SER A 37 22.06 21.67 2.61
C SER A 37 20.91 21.30 3.55
N TYR A 38 20.09 22.28 3.96
CA TYR A 38 18.93 22.11 4.83
C TYR A 38 17.65 22.56 4.13
N PHE A 39 16.57 21.81 4.33
CA PHE A 39 15.25 22.15 3.81
C PHE A 39 14.57 23.23 4.69
N PRO A 40 14.17 24.40 4.14
CA PRO A 40 13.67 25.53 4.93
C PRO A 40 12.20 25.33 5.37
N ILE A 41 11.98 24.41 6.31
CA ILE A 41 10.63 23.95 6.71
C ILE A 41 9.71 25.08 7.18
N GLU A 42 10.23 26.05 7.94
CA GLU A 42 9.44 27.17 8.46
C GLU A 42 8.88 28.04 7.33
N LYS A 43 9.69 28.30 6.29
CA LYS A 43 9.26 29.05 5.11
C LYS A 43 8.22 28.28 4.31
N VAL A 44 8.38 26.97 4.17
CA VAL A 44 7.39 26.11 3.52
C VAL A 44 6.06 26.20 4.27
N ILE A 45 6.08 26.06 5.59
CA ILE A 45 4.87 26.19 6.42
C ILE A 45 4.23 27.57 6.22
N GLN A 46 5.01 28.66 6.21
CA GLN A 46 4.48 30.01 5.95
C GLN A 46 3.85 30.15 4.56
N ILE A 47 4.48 29.60 3.52
CA ILE A 47 3.95 29.65 2.14
C ILE A 47 2.66 28.83 2.05
N LEU A 48 2.66 27.61 2.58
CA LEU A 48 1.52 26.70 2.54
C LEU A 48 0.35 27.20 3.37
N SER A 49 0.62 27.85 4.51
CA SER A 49 -0.41 28.44 5.39
C SER A 49 -1.17 29.60 4.76
N LYS A 50 -0.77 30.08 3.56
CA LYS A 50 -1.57 31.03 2.77
C LYS A 50 -2.86 30.39 2.24
N ASN A 51 -2.91 29.07 2.13
CA ASN A 51 -4.14 28.35 1.81
C ASN A 51 -4.91 28.04 3.10
N GLU A 52 -6.18 28.46 3.18
CA GLU A 52 -6.99 28.30 4.39
C GLU A 52 -7.19 26.83 4.80
N LYS A 53 -7.37 25.91 3.85
CA LYS A 53 -7.56 24.49 4.16
C LYS A 53 -6.27 23.88 4.74
N VAL A 54 -5.13 24.22 4.15
CA VAL A 54 -3.81 23.77 4.64
C VAL A 54 -3.49 24.39 6.00
N LYS A 55 -3.85 25.65 6.22
CA LYS A 55 -3.70 26.30 7.52
C LYS A 55 -4.51 25.59 8.61
N LYS A 56 -5.79 25.27 8.35
CA LYS A 56 -6.64 24.49 9.27
C LYS A 56 -6.04 23.12 9.57
N TYR A 57 -5.45 22.46 8.57
CA TYR A 57 -4.77 21.18 8.76
C TYR A 57 -3.57 21.31 9.70
N PHE A 58 -2.70 22.32 9.52
CA PHE A 58 -1.59 22.56 10.44
C PHE A 58 -2.05 22.93 11.85
N GLU A 59 -3.14 23.68 11.98
CA GLU A 59 -3.75 23.99 13.28
C GLU A 59 -4.23 22.71 13.97
N LEU A 60 -4.88 21.80 13.24
CA LEU A 60 -5.30 20.49 13.74
C LEU A 60 -4.10 19.62 14.15
N GLN A 61 -3.02 19.58 13.37
CA GLN A 61 -1.80 18.84 13.74
C GLN A 61 -1.18 19.35 15.05
N LYS A 62 -1.20 20.66 15.28
CA LYS A 62 -0.71 21.25 16.53
C LYS A 62 -1.56 20.87 17.76
N MET A 63 -2.74 20.27 17.57
CA MET A 63 -3.58 19.77 18.65
C MET A 63 -3.18 18.36 19.12
N GLU A 64 -2.24 17.68 18.46
CA GLU A 64 -1.76 16.36 18.88
C GLU A 64 -1.40 16.27 20.37
N PRO A 65 -0.59 17.19 20.96
CA PRO A 65 -0.23 17.14 22.37
C PRO A 65 -1.37 17.55 23.34
N ILE A 66 -2.47 18.08 22.82
CA ILE A 66 -3.61 18.50 23.65
C ILE A 66 -4.38 17.26 24.13
N PRO A 67 -4.77 17.18 25.42
CA PRO A 67 -5.59 16.11 25.95
C PRO A 67 -6.84 15.82 25.11
N PHE A 68 -7.15 14.54 24.90
CA PHE A 68 -8.23 14.13 24.00
C PHE A 68 -9.60 14.70 24.40
N ASN A 69 -9.91 14.73 25.69
CA ASN A 69 -11.13 15.30 26.24
C ASN A 69 -11.35 16.77 25.85
N GLU A 70 -10.28 17.57 25.74
CA GLU A 70 -10.34 18.99 25.36
C GLU A 70 -10.57 19.19 23.86
N LYS A 71 -10.19 18.20 23.02
CA LYS A 71 -10.34 18.27 21.55
C LYS A 71 -11.47 17.42 20.97
N LYS A 72 -12.15 16.59 21.79
CA LYS A 72 -13.20 15.67 21.33
C LYS A 72 -14.31 16.38 20.52
N SER A 73 -14.88 17.47 21.04
CA SER A 73 -15.94 18.21 20.33
C SER A 73 -15.46 18.87 19.05
N PHE A 74 -14.19 19.25 18.97
CA PHE A 74 -13.61 19.78 17.74
C PHE A 74 -13.50 18.69 16.66
N PHE A 75 -13.06 17.49 17.04
CA PHE A 75 -12.99 16.33 16.15
C PHE A 75 -14.36 15.90 15.65
N GLU A 76 -15.35 15.87 16.55
CA GLU A 76 -16.73 15.57 16.21
C GLU A 76 -17.27 16.53 15.14
N ASN A 77 -17.06 17.84 15.33
CA ASN A 77 -17.46 18.85 14.36
C ASN A 77 -16.79 18.66 13.00
N ILE A 78 -15.49 18.33 12.96
CA ILE A 78 -14.79 18.06 11.69
C ILE A 78 -15.43 16.89 10.94
N LEU A 79 -15.70 15.79 11.65
CA LEU A 79 -16.27 14.58 11.05
C LEU A 79 -17.73 14.78 10.63
N LEU A 80 -18.54 15.50 11.40
CA LEU A 80 -19.93 15.84 11.05
C LEU A 80 -20.01 16.73 9.81
N LEU A 81 -19.15 17.74 9.73
CA LEU A 81 -19.12 18.65 8.58
C LEU A 81 -18.64 17.94 7.31
N ASN A 82 -17.68 17.01 7.43
CA ASN A 82 -17.16 16.21 6.32
C ASN A 82 -16.74 17.05 5.10
N GLU A 83 -16.29 18.30 5.33
CA GLU A 83 -15.94 19.26 4.26
C GLU A 83 -14.53 19.04 3.69
N SER A 84 -13.70 18.28 4.42
CA SER A 84 -12.33 17.99 4.05
C SER A 84 -11.93 16.58 4.49
N GLU A 85 -11.61 15.75 3.51
CA GLU A 85 -11.05 14.43 3.72
C GLU A 85 -9.76 14.51 4.52
N ALA A 86 -8.82 15.39 4.15
CA ALA A 86 -7.56 15.56 4.86
C ALA A 86 -7.72 15.90 6.36
N LEU A 87 -8.64 16.81 6.72
CA LEU A 87 -8.92 17.12 8.13
C LEU A 87 -9.51 15.92 8.86
N SER A 88 -10.44 15.21 8.22
CA SER A 88 -11.07 14.04 8.81
C SER A 88 -10.08 12.88 8.99
N GLN A 89 -9.20 12.65 8.03
CA GLN A 89 -8.12 11.65 8.14
C GLN A 89 -7.17 11.99 9.29
N GLU A 90 -6.75 13.24 9.42
CA GLU A 90 -5.90 13.69 10.53
C GLU A 90 -6.60 13.48 11.89
N VAL A 91 -7.91 13.73 11.98
CA VAL A 91 -8.68 13.35 13.18
C VAL A 91 -8.53 11.84 13.44
N ILE A 92 -8.77 10.97 12.45
CA ILE A 92 -8.63 9.52 12.61
C ILE A 92 -7.20 9.12 13.03
N TYR A 93 -6.16 9.75 12.47
CA TYR A 93 -4.77 9.48 12.84
C TYR A 93 -4.48 9.84 14.30
N GLN A 94 -4.98 10.97 14.79
CA GLN A 94 -4.82 11.34 16.21
C GLN A 94 -5.61 10.43 17.15
N LEU A 95 -6.59 9.66 16.65
CA LEU A 95 -7.33 8.67 17.44
C LEU A 95 -6.61 7.32 17.59
N ILE A 96 -5.50 7.06 16.88
CA ILE A 96 -4.84 5.74 16.88
C ILE A 96 -4.55 5.23 18.30
N ASN A 97 -3.92 6.09 19.12
CA ASN A 97 -3.46 5.73 20.47
C ASN A 97 -4.47 6.04 21.58
N ILE A 98 -5.65 6.55 21.24
CA ILE A 98 -6.72 6.81 22.22
C ILE A 98 -7.44 5.49 22.56
N PRO A 99 -7.75 5.20 23.84
CA PRO A 99 -8.54 4.03 24.23
C PRO A 99 -9.85 3.95 23.46
N TYR A 100 -10.27 2.74 23.08
CA TYR A 100 -11.43 2.57 22.21
C TYR A 100 -12.70 3.15 22.83
N GLU A 101 -12.87 2.96 24.13
CA GLU A 101 -14.03 3.43 24.91
C GLU A 101 -14.23 4.94 24.74
N GLU A 102 -13.12 5.70 24.70
CA GLU A 102 -13.14 7.15 24.57
C GLU A 102 -13.40 7.62 23.12
N LYS A 103 -12.89 6.90 22.12
CA LYS A 103 -12.99 7.27 20.69
C LYS A 103 -14.13 6.62 19.92
N SER A 104 -14.84 5.66 20.53
CA SER A 104 -15.84 4.81 19.85
C SER A 104 -16.90 5.60 19.09
N GLU A 105 -17.42 6.68 19.68
CA GLU A 105 -18.42 7.56 19.06
C GLU A 105 -17.87 8.25 17.80
N LEU A 106 -16.64 8.76 17.86
CA LEU A 106 -16.00 9.42 16.70
C LEU A 106 -15.71 8.43 15.57
N LEU A 107 -15.35 7.18 15.90
CA LEU A 107 -15.15 6.14 14.89
C LEU A 107 -16.46 5.74 14.22
N LYS A 108 -17.55 5.61 14.97
CA LYS A 108 -18.89 5.35 14.39
C LYS A 108 -19.31 6.50 13.48
N LEU A 109 -19.13 7.74 13.94
CA LEU A 109 -19.39 8.93 13.15
C LEU A 109 -18.57 8.93 11.85
N ALA A 110 -17.28 8.61 11.92
CA ALA A 110 -16.41 8.50 10.76
C ALA A 110 -16.90 7.46 9.75
N MET A 111 -17.38 6.31 10.22
CA MET A 111 -17.98 5.27 9.39
C MET A 111 -19.25 5.76 8.69
N ASP A 112 -20.07 6.55 9.38
CA ASP A 112 -21.36 7.06 8.91
C ASP A 112 -21.23 8.22 7.91
N THR A 113 -20.05 8.85 7.78
CA THR A 113 -19.81 9.96 6.81
C THR A 113 -20.08 9.58 5.36
N LYS A 114 -20.13 8.28 5.05
CA LYS A 114 -20.18 7.72 3.70
C LYS A 114 -19.05 8.19 2.77
N ASN A 115 -18.01 8.84 3.29
CA ASN A 115 -16.83 9.20 2.52
C ASN A 115 -15.84 8.03 2.47
N ILE A 116 -15.43 7.63 1.27
CA ILE A 116 -14.53 6.50 1.03
C ILE A 116 -13.20 6.68 1.78
N VAL A 117 -12.59 7.85 1.66
CA VAL A 117 -11.27 8.15 2.22
C VAL A 117 -11.30 8.10 3.76
N ILE A 118 -12.37 8.61 4.37
CA ILE A 118 -12.55 8.57 5.82
C ILE A 118 -12.71 7.13 6.32
N ARG A 119 -13.59 6.34 5.69
CA ARG A 119 -13.80 4.92 6.07
C ARG A 119 -12.53 4.09 5.85
N GLN A 120 -11.80 4.35 4.76
CA GLN A 120 -10.52 3.70 4.52
C GLN A 120 -9.51 4.03 5.63
N SER A 121 -9.43 5.28 6.09
CA SER A 121 -8.57 5.64 7.21
C SER A 121 -8.97 4.95 8.52
N VAL A 122 -10.27 4.72 8.78
CA VAL A 122 -10.70 3.88 9.89
C VAL A 122 -10.21 2.43 9.72
N ALA A 123 -10.35 1.88 8.51
CA ALA A 123 -9.89 0.52 8.20
C ALA A 123 -8.38 0.34 8.42
N GLU A 124 -7.57 1.30 7.95
CA GLU A 124 -6.10 1.30 8.00
C GLU A 124 -5.56 1.46 9.43
N THR A 125 -6.23 2.28 10.25
CA THR A 125 -5.72 2.67 11.58
C THR A 125 -6.18 1.74 12.70
N MET A 126 -7.25 0.97 12.50
CA MET A 126 -7.78 0.05 13.50
C MET A 126 -6.87 -1.18 13.67
N GLN A 127 -5.91 -1.11 14.60
CA GLN A 127 -4.98 -2.21 14.88
C GLN A 127 -5.66 -3.42 15.52
N THR A 128 -6.54 -3.17 16.48
CA THR A 128 -7.35 -4.18 17.19
C THR A 128 -8.81 -3.78 17.03
N ILE A 129 -9.64 -4.70 16.54
CA ILE A 129 -11.09 -4.49 16.34
C ILE A 129 -11.81 -4.97 17.61
N PRO A 130 -12.39 -4.07 18.41
CA PRO A 130 -13.17 -4.46 19.58
C PRO A 130 -14.44 -5.18 19.16
N LEU A 131 -14.92 -6.12 19.97
CA LEU A 131 -16.12 -6.90 19.66
C LEU A 131 -17.34 -6.01 19.42
N GLU A 132 -17.47 -4.92 20.18
CA GLU A 132 -18.55 -3.94 20.04
C GLU A 132 -18.50 -3.15 18.73
N PHE A 133 -17.33 -3.03 18.11
CA PHE A 133 -17.15 -2.35 16.81
C PHE A 133 -17.15 -3.33 15.63
N LYS A 134 -17.09 -4.64 15.91
CA LYS A 134 -16.94 -5.68 14.88
C LYS A 134 -17.99 -5.54 13.77
N SER A 135 -19.26 -5.35 14.14
CA SER A 135 -20.34 -5.21 13.15
C SER A 135 -20.20 -3.96 12.27
N ASN A 136 -19.79 -2.82 12.84
CA ASN A 136 -19.47 -1.63 12.05
C ASN A 136 -18.32 -1.89 11.09
N TYR A 137 -17.27 -2.59 11.55
CA TYR A 137 -16.10 -2.91 10.75
C TYR A 137 -16.40 -3.96 9.66
N GLU A 138 -17.26 -4.94 9.92
CA GLU A 138 -17.75 -5.91 8.94
C GLU A 138 -18.48 -5.23 7.76
N GLY A 139 -19.12 -4.08 8.00
CA GLY A 139 -19.72 -3.27 6.92
C GLY A 139 -18.72 -2.80 5.85
N LEU A 140 -17.42 -2.74 6.19
CA LEU A 140 -16.35 -2.39 5.24
C LEU A 140 -16.10 -3.47 4.18
N LEU A 141 -16.57 -4.70 4.37
CA LEU A 141 -16.48 -5.76 3.35
C LEU A 141 -17.31 -5.44 2.10
N THR A 142 -18.28 -4.54 2.21
CA THR A 142 -19.14 -4.08 1.11
C THR A 142 -18.90 -2.60 0.76
N ASP A 143 -17.75 -2.05 1.16
CA ASP A 143 -17.38 -0.66 0.88
C ASP A 143 -17.24 -0.38 -0.63
N ASP A 144 -17.48 0.86 -1.09
CA ASP A 144 -17.23 1.21 -2.50
C ASP A 144 -15.75 1.12 -2.91
N SER A 145 -14.82 1.16 -1.96
CA SER A 145 -13.38 1.01 -2.20
C SER A 145 -12.91 -0.42 -2.01
N TYR A 146 -12.41 -1.02 -3.09
CA TYR A 146 -11.73 -2.33 -3.03
C TYR A 146 -10.53 -2.34 -2.08
N VAL A 147 -9.84 -1.21 -1.89
CA VAL A 147 -8.73 -1.10 -0.94
C VAL A 147 -9.25 -1.27 0.49
N THR A 148 -10.34 -0.57 0.81
CA THR A 148 -11.01 -0.68 2.10
C THR A 148 -11.52 -2.10 2.35
N GLN A 149 -12.17 -2.72 1.35
CA GLN A 149 -12.62 -4.11 1.45
C GLN A 149 -11.44 -5.07 1.69
N GLU A 150 -10.31 -4.91 0.99
CA GLU A 150 -9.13 -5.77 1.11
C GLU A 150 -8.53 -5.70 2.52
N ILE A 151 -8.40 -4.48 3.06
CA ILE A 151 -7.93 -4.23 4.43
C ILE A 151 -8.90 -4.88 5.42
N ALA A 152 -10.20 -4.65 5.25
CA ALA A 152 -11.22 -5.17 6.14
C ALA A 152 -11.22 -6.70 6.18
N LEU A 153 -11.21 -7.36 5.00
CA LEU A 153 -11.14 -8.82 4.89
C LEU A 153 -9.92 -9.39 5.60
N THR A 154 -8.74 -8.77 5.38
CA THR A 154 -7.49 -9.22 6.00
C THR A 154 -7.55 -9.11 7.52
N GLN A 155 -7.99 -7.96 8.04
CA GLN A 155 -8.07 -7.73 9.48
C GLN A 155 -9.11 -8.63 10.15
N LEU A 156 -10.29 -8.76 9.55
CA LEU A 156 -11.37 -9.60 10.07
C LEU A 156 -10.97 -11.08 10.09
N CYS A 157 -10.38 -11.62 9.02
CA CYS A 157 -9.89 -12.99 9.01
C CYS A 157 -8.75 -13.22 10.02
N LYS A 158 -7.88 -12.22 10.22
CA LYS A 158 -6.77 -12.31 11.19
C LYS A 158 -7.26 -12.30 12.63
N GLN A 159 -8.22 -11.44 12.96
CA GLN A 159 -8.66 -11.20 14.34
C GLN A 159 -9.86 -12.07 14.75
N PHE A 160 -10.67 -12.51 13.78
CA PHE A 160 -11.83 -13.38 13.98
C PHE A 160 -11.75 -14.61 13.04
N PRO A 161 -10.76 -15.50 13.23
CA PRO A 161 -10.52 -16.63 12.33
C PRO A 161 -11.72 -17.57 12.18
N GLU A 162 -12.54 -17.71 13.23
CA GLU A 162 -13.76 -18.51 13.22
C GLU A 162 -14.81 -17.99 12.21
N ASN A 163 -14.83 -16.68 11.95
CA ASN A 163 -15.73 -16.04 11.00
C ASN A 163 -15.12 -15.88 9.60
N CYS A 164 -13.81 -16.12 9.43
CA CYS A 164 -13.13 -15.99 8.15
C CYS A 164 -13.81 -16.79 7.00
N PRO A 165 -14.32 -18.02 7.21
CA PRO A 165 -15.06 -18.74 6.18
C PRO A 165 -16.26 -17.97 5.61
N PHE A 166 -17.01 -17.30 6.49
CA PHE A 166 -18.15 -16.50 6.11
C PHE A 166 -17.73 -15.25 5.32
N TYR A 167 -16.68 -14.56 5.76
CA TYR A 167 -16.16 -13.39 5.03
C TYR A 167 -15.62 -13.77 3.65
N LEU A 168 -14.92 -14.90 3.54
CA LEU A 168 -14.40 -15.40 2.28
C LEU A 168 -15.53 -15.75 1.31
N ASP A 169 -16.59 -16.42 1.76
CA ASP A 169 -17.72 -16.76 0.90
C ASP A 169 -18.44 -15.52 0.37
N ASN A 170 -18.66 -14.51 1.21
CA ASN A 170 -19.31 -13.26 0.81
C ASN A 170 -18.49 -12.40 -0.16
N THR A 171 -17.17 -12.60 -0.19
CA THR A 171 -16.25 -11.79 -1.00
C THR A 171 -15.62 -12.56 -2.18
N LYS A 172 -16.02 -13.82 -2.39
CA LYS A 172 -15.37 -14.73 -3.36
C LYS A 172 -15.44 -14.28 -4.82
N GLU A 173 -16.46 -13.50 -5.19
CA GLU A 173 -16.67 -13.02 -6.56
C GLU A 173 -15.91 -11.70 -6.85
N ILE A 174 -15.28 -11.10 -5.83
CA ILE A 174 -14.62 -9.81 -5.94
C ILE A 174 -13.23 -10.00 -6.54
N THR A 175 -12.98 -9.33 -7.67
CA THR A 175 -11.64 -9.31 -8.31
C THR A 175 -10.75 -8.19 -7.75
N GLY A 176 -11.35 -7.03 -7.46
CA GLY A 176 -10.65 -5.83 -7.01
C GLY A 176 -10.12 -4.95 -8.14
N LEU A 177 -9.02 -4.24 -7.85
CA LEU A 177 -8.35 -3.33 -8.78
C LEU A 177 -7.66 -4.08 -9.94
N ASN A 178 -7.17 -3.32 -10.92
CA ASN A 178 -6.50 -3.86 -12.12
C ASN A 178 -5.24 -4.69 -11.81
N ASP A 179 -4.61 -4.48 -10.64
CA ASP A 179 -3.47 -5.25 -10.15
C ASP A 179 -3.88 -6.55 -9.43
N LYS A 180 -5.19 -6.81 -9.34
CA LYS A 180 -5.81 -7.99 -8.71
C LYS A 180 -5.40 -8.17 -7.25
N SER A 181 -5.00 -7.09 -6.55
CA SER A 181 -4.55 -7.15 -5.15
C SER A 181 -5.56 -7.90 -4.28
N PHE A 182 -6.83 -7.50 -4.35
CA PHE A 182 -7.92 -8.12 -3.59
C PHE A 182 -8.02 -9.62 -3.87
N ARG A 183 -8.15 -10.03 -5.14
CA ARG A 183 -8.30 -11.46 -5.49
C ARG A 183 -7.10 -12.28 -5.03
N ILE A 184 -5.90 -11.77 -5.24
CA ILE A 184 -4.66 -12.45 -4.83
C ILE A 184 -4.58 -12.59 -3.31
N ASN A 185 -4.95 -11.55 -2.57
CA ASN A 185 -5.03 -11.59 -1.11
C ASN A 185 -6.11 -12.57 -0.63
N TRP A 186 -7.30 -12.54 -1.24
CA TRP A 186 -8.39 -13.48 -0.99
C TRP A 186 -7.94 -14.93 -1.18
N LEU A 187 -7.23 -15.24 -2.28
CA LEU A 187 -6.65 -16.57 -2.53
C LEU A 187 -5.68 -16.97 -1.42
N GLY A 188 -4.81 -16.05 -0.99
CA GLY A 188 -3.89 -16.28 0.12
C GLY A 188 -4.60 -16.61 1.43
N LEU A 189 -5.65 -15.87 1.78
CA LEU A 189 -6.47 -16.12 2.97
C LEU A 189 -7.21 -17.46 2.86
N ALA A 190 -7.83 -17.74 1.72
CA ALA A 190 -8.55 -18.97 1.45
C ALA A 190 -7.64 -20.21 1.58
N LEU A 191 -6.45 -20.18 0.96
CA LEU A 191 -5.48 -21.28 1.04
C LEU A 191 -4.94 -21.49 2.46
N ASN A 192 -4.77 -20.42 3.25
CA ASN A 192 -4.30 -20.51 4.64
C ASN A 192 -5.39 -20.97 5.62
N SER A 193 -6.66 -20.70 5.32
CA SER A 193 -7.79 -21.07 6.19
C SER A 193 -7.98 -22.58 6.34
N LYS A 194 -7.52 -23.38 5.37
CA LYS A 194 -7.65 -24.85 5.32
C LYS A 194 -9.09 -25.36 5.47
N ILE A 195 -10.08 -24.52 5.19
CA ILE A 195 -11.51 -24.87 5.26
C ILE A 195 -12.01 -25.57 3.99
N TYR A 196 -11.25 -25.45 2.90
CA TYR A 196 -11.59 -26.03 1.62
C TYR A 196 -11.08 -27.46 1.51
N ASN A 197 -11.86 -28.32 0.85
CA ASN A 197 -11.42 -29.66 0.50
C ASN A 197 -10.27 -29.61 -0.52
N LYS A 198 -9.62 -30.76 -0.76
CA LYS A 198 -8.45 -30.84 -1.64
C LYS A 198 -8.72 -30.34 -3.06
N GLU A 199 -9.88 -30.67 -3.63
CA GLU A 199 -10.24 -30.28 -4.99
C GLU A 199 -10.33 -28.76 -5.14
N ILE A 200 -11.06 -28.10 -4.24
CA ILE A 200 -11.17 -26.64 -4.24
C ILE A 200 -9.82 -26.01 -3.93
N TYR A 201 -9.05 -26.56 -2.97
CA TYR A 201 -7.72 -26.08 -2.65
C TYR A 201 -6.80 -26.06 -3.87
N ASP A 202 -6.76 -27.15 -4.64
CA ASP A 202 -5.91 -27.29 -5.83
C ASP A 202 -6.34 -26.30 -6.94
N LEU A 203 -7.64 -26.02 -7.08
CA LEU A 203 -8.15 -24.98 -8.00
C LEU A 203 -7.70 -23.58 -7.58
N LEU A 204 -7.85 -23.23 -6.29
CA LEU A 204 -7.44 -21.93 -5.78
C LEU A 204 -5.92 -21.73 -5.88
N LEU A 205 -5.15 -22.78 -5.59
CA LEU A 205 -3.70 -22.76 -5.72
C LEU A 205 -3.29 -22.57 -7.19
N SER A 206 -3.95 -23.28 -8.11
CA SER A 206 -3.70 -23.15 -9.54
C SER A 206 -3.98 -21.73 -10.05
N GLU A 207 -5.05 -21.08 -9.58
CA GLU A 207 -5.34 -19.68 -9.91
C GLU A 207 -4.22 -18.75 -9.40
N LEU A 208 -3.81 -18.89 -8.14
CA LEU A 208 -2.72 -18.09 -7.56
C LEU A 208 -1.42 -18.26 -8.33
N LEU A 209 -1.05 -19.50 -8.67
CA LEU A 209 0.15 -19.81 -9.44
C LEU A 209 0.08 -19.28 -10.87
N ASN A 210 -1.10 -19.25 -11.49
CA ASN A 210 -1.26 -18.68 -12.82
C ASN A 210 -0.91 -17.17 -12.82
N TYR A 211 -1.30 -16.43 -11.77
CA TYR A 211 -0.98 -15.01 -11.62
C TYR A 211 0.52 -14.71 -11.53
N THR A 212 1.39 -15.67 -11.17
CA THR A 212 2.85 -15.45 -11.12
C THR A 212 3.51 -15.50 -12.51
N THR A 213 2.81 -16.04 -13.51
CA THR A 213 3.36 -16.34 -14.83
C THR A 213 3.43 -15.12 -15.76
N ILE A 214 4.13 -15.25 -16.88
CA ILE A 214 4.32 -14.19 -17.88
C ILE A 214 3.03 -13.69 -18.56
N GLN A 215 1.90 -14.35 -18.34
CA GLN A 215 0.59 -13.97 -18.88
C GLN A 215 0.06 -12.66 -18.27
N PHE A 216 0.61 -12.25 -17.13
CA PHE A 216 0.16 -11.09 -16.38
C PHE A 216 1.19 -9.97 -16.31
N SER A 217 0.73 -8.77 -15.99
CA SER A 217 1.61 -7.62 -15.78
C SER A 217 2.57 -7.85 -14.61
N SER A 218 3.71 -7.13 -14.62
CA SER A 218 4.70 -7.22 -13.55
C SER A 218 4.11 -6.99 -12.15
N THR A 219 3.09 -6.13 -12.04
CA THR A 219 2.44 -5.80 -10.76
C THR A 219 1.64 -6.99 -10.23
N ILE A 220 0.77 -7.57 -11.06
CA ILE A 220 0.00 -8.78 -10.70
C ILE A 220 0.94 -9.92 -10.33
N ARG A 221 2.00 -10.12 -11.12
CA ARG A 221 3.00 -11.17 -10.87
C ARG A 221 3.73 -10.98 -9.56
N GLN A 222 4.14 -9.75 -9.23
CA GLN A 222 4.79 -9.46 -7.96
C GLN A 222 3.84 -9.70 -6.78
N ASN A 223 2.62 -9.19 -6.84
CA ASN A 223 1.59 -9.40 -5.81
C ASN A 223 1.35 -10.91 -5.58
N ALA A 224 1.18 -11.68 -6.66
CA ALA A 224 0.97 -13.12 -6.59
C ALA A 224 2.18 -13.87 -6.05
N LEU A 225 3.41 -13.48 -6.44
CA LEU A 225 4.64 -14.07 -5.90
C LEU A 225 4.78 -13.82 -4.39
N GLU A 226 4.49 -12.60 -3.93
CA GLU A 226 4.54 -12.26 -2.50
C GLU A 226 3.56 -13.12 -1.66
N VAL A 227 2.39 -13.45 -2.19
CA VAL A 227 1.43 -14.37 -1.54
C VAL A 227 1.86 -15.82 -1.69
N ALA A 228 2.19 -16.28 -2.90
CA ALA A 228 2.55 -17.67 -3.17
C ALA A 228 3.79 -18.13 -2.39
N LEU A 229 4.75 -17.23 -2.14
CA LEU A 229 5.92 -17.50 -1.29
C LEU A 229 5.56 -17.74 0.17
N LYS A 230 4.46 -17.17 0.67
CA LYS A 230 3.97 -17.43 2.03
C LYS A 230 3.24 -18.77 2.11
N ILE A 231 2.57 -19.19 1.02
CA ILE A 231 1.82 -20.44 0.94
C ILE A 231 2.74 -21.65 0.71
N ASN A 232 3.53 -21.63 -0.37
CA ASN A 232 4.43 -22.72 -0.73
C ASN A 232 5.68 -22.16 -1.46
N PRO A 233 6.71 -21.73 -0.70
CA PRO A 233 7.87 -21.06 -1.28
C PRO A 233 8.77 -21.97 -2.11
N THR A 234 8.59 -23.28 -2.06
CA THR A 234 9.36 -24.26 -2.85
C THR A 234 8.57 -24.82 -4.04
N HIS A 235 7.36 -24.30 -4.31
CA HIS A 235 6.57 -24.76 -5.45
C HIS A 235 7.32 -24.48 -6.76
N PRO A 236 7.48 -25.46 -7.68
CA PRO A 236 8.26 -25.27 -8.91
C PRO A 236 7.85 -24.05 -9.73
N ILE A 237 6.54 -23.84 -9.95
CA ILE A 237 6.03 -22.66 -10.68
C ILE A 237 6.43 -21.34 -9.99
N VAL A 238 6.44 -21.28 -8.66
CA VAL A 238 6.83 -20.07 -7.91
C VAL A 238 8.32 -19.79 -8.12
N LEU A 239 9.16 -20.82 -8.00
CA LEU A 239 10.60 -20.71 -8.20
C LEU A 239 10.94 -20.33 -9.65
N GLU A 240 10.32 -20.99 -10.63
CA GLU A 240 10.47 -20.70 -12.06
C GLU A 240 10.01 -19.26 -12.36
N SER A 241 8.88 -18.83 -11.81
CA SER A 241 8.35 -17.46 -11.99
C SER A 241 9.25 -16.40 -11.36
N LEU A 242 9.86 -16.67 -10.20
CA LEU A 242 10.85 -15.80 -9.57
C LEU A 242 12.10 -15.65 -10.43
N VAL A 243 12.64 -16.76 -10.94
CA VAL A 243 13.84 -16.71 -11.79
C VAL A 243 13.53 -15.98 -13.09
N ASN A 244 12.37 -16.24 -13.70
CA ASN A 244 11.92 -15.54 -14.89
C ASN A 244 11.81 -14.02 -14.68
N ALA A 245 11.28 -13.59 -13.54
CA ALA A 245 11.15 -12.18 -13.21
C ALA A 245 12.50 -11.44 -13.11
N THR A 246 13.62 -12.14 -12.92
CA THR A 246 14.98 -11.54 -12.96
C THR A 246 15.40 -11.07 -14.35
N GLN A 247 14.70 -11.51 -15.41
CA GLN A 247 14.96 -11.16 -16.81
C GLN A 247 14.01 -10.08 -17.34
N HIS A 248 13.16 -9.50 -16.48
CA HIS A 248 12.15 -8.53 -16.89
C HIS A 248 12.77 -7.15 -17.21
N HIS A 249 12.13 -6.36 -18.08
CA HIS A 249 12.62 -5.02 -18.46
C HIS A 249 12.47 -3.97 -17.34
N LYS A 250 11.45 -4.12 -16.48
CA LYS A 250 11.25 -3.25 -15.30
C LYS A 250 12.23 -3.60 -14.18
N TRP A 251 13.16 -2.69 -13.91
CA TRP A 251 14.23 -2.90 -12.94
C TRP A 251 13.73 -3.14 -11.51
N GLN A 252 12.59 -2.56 -11.09
CA GLN A 252 12.02 -2.77 -9.77
C GLN A 252 11.62 -4.23 -9.55
N PHE A 253 10.98 -4.85 -10.54
CA PHE A 253 10.54 -6.24 -10.48
C PHE A 253 11.73 -7.21 -10.54
N VAL A 254 12.76 -6.87 -11.32
CA VAL A 254 14.04 -7.58 -11.32
C VAL A 254 14.69 -7.51 -9.93
N ARG A 255 14.73 -6.31 -9.32
CA ARG A 255 15.31 -6.10 -7.99
C ARG A 255 14.58 -6.90 -6.92
N PHE A 256 13.24 -6.87 -6.91
CA PHE A 256 12.41 -7.72 -6.04
C PHE A 256 12.84 -9.18 -6.15
N SER A 257 12.82 -9.72 -7.37
CA SER A 257 13.06 -11.15 -7.61
C SER A 257 14.47 -11.59 -7.23
N LYS A 258 15.49 -10.81 -7.60
CA LYS A 258 16.89 -11.09 -7.24
C LYS A 258 17.09 -11.06 -5.72
N ASN A 259 16.54 -10.05 -5.04
CA ASN A 259 16.66 -9.94 -3.59
C ASN A 259 15.96 -11.11 -2.87
N THR A 260 14.77 -11.49 -3.35
CA THR A 260 14.02 -12.63 -2.82
C THR A 260 14.78 -13.94 -2.99
N ILE A 261 15.29 -14.24 -4.20
CA ILE A 261 16.10 -15.45 -4.46
C ILE A 261 17.32 -15.48 -3.54
N ARG A 262 18.09 -14.38 -3.47
CA ARG A 262 19.28 -14.29 -2.60
C ARG A 262 18.95 -14.51 -1.13
N ALA A 263 17.84 -13.96 -0.65
CA ALA A 263 17.38 -14.18 0.72
C ALA A 263 17.02 -15.65 0.97
N MET A 264 16.35 -16.31 0.01
CA MET A 264 16.02 -17.74 0.09
C MET A 264 17.27 -18.62 0.05
N LEU A 265 18.23 -18.35 -0.83
CA LEU A 265 19.45 -19.15 -0.97
C LEU A 265 20.35 -19.20 0.28
N LYS A 266 20.10 -18.33 1.27
CA LYS A 266 20.72 -18.44 2.61
C LYS A 266 20.39 -19.75 3.33
N LYS A 267 19.31 -20.45 2.96
CA LYS A 267 18.91 -21.72 3.54
C LYS A 267 19.12 -22.88 2.56
N VAL A 268 19.72 -23.97 3.02
CA VAL A 268 20.14 -25.11 2.18
C VAL A 268 18.97 -25.77 1.44
N TYR A 269 17.80 -25.90 2.07
CA TYR A 269 16.65 -26.52 1.43
C TYR A 269 16.14 -25.72 0.22
N PHE A 270 16.27 -24.39 0.24
CA PHE A 270 15.93 -23.56 -0.92
C PHE A 270 16.94 -23.72 -2.05
N LYS A 271 18.23 -23.89 -1.75
CA LYS A 271 19.24 -24.20 -2.77
C LYS A 271 18.85 -25.45 -3.57
N LYS A 272 18.53 -26.53 -2.86
CA LYS A 272 18.07 -27.81 -3.48
C LYS A 272 16.81 -27.63 -4.32
N ALA A 273 15.87 -26.80 -3.87
CA ALA A 273 14.64 -26.53 -4.61
C ALA A 273 14.90 -25.71 -5.89
N PHE A 274 15.84 -24.76 -5.86
CA PHE A 274 16.26 -24.04 -7.05
C PHE A 274 17.09 -24.90 -8.01
N GLU A 275 17.92 -25.81 -7.50
CA GLU A 275 18.66 -26.76 -8.31
C GLU A 275 17.73 -27.70 -9.10
N SER A 276 16.63 -28.15 -8.50
CA SER A 276 15.71 -29.10 -9.13
C SER A 276 14.94 -28.50 -10.32
N ILE A 277 14.79 -27.17 -10.38
CA ILE A 277 14.12 -26.49 -11.50
C ILE A 277 15.07 -26.08 -12.63
N LEU A 278 16.41 -26.13 -12.42
CA LEU A 278 17.41 -25.71 -13.42
C LEU A 278 17.15 -26.27 -14.83
N PRO A 279 16.79 -27.55 -15.03
CA PRO A 279 16.58 -28.12 -16.37
C PRO A 279 15.40 -27.50 -17.13
N LYS A 280 14.47 -26.85 -16.44
CA LYS A 280 13.25 -26.25 -17.03
C LYS A 280 13.44 -24.77 -17.41
N LEU A 281 14.54 -24.17 -16.99
CA LEU A 281 14.81 -22.75 -17.19
C LEU A 281 15.45 -22.50 -18.57
N SER A 282 15.22 -21.31 -19.12
CA SER A 282 15.92 -20.83 -20.31
C SER A 282 17.42 -20.64 -20.03
N GLU A 283 18.24 -20.55 -21.09
CA GLU A 283 19.69 -20.38 -20.94
C GLU A 283 20.07 -19.17 -20.07
N LYS A 284 19.41 -18.01 -20.28
CA LYS A 284 19.67 -16.79 -19.50
C LYS A 284 19.33 -16.97 -18.01
N GLU A 285 18.21 -17.62 -17.74
CA GLU A 285 17.75 -17.93 -16.38
C GLU A 285 18.69 -18.93 -15.69
N GLN A 286 19.15 -19.96 -16.40
CA GLN A 286 20.14 -20.91 -15.87
C GLN A 286 21.47 -20.24 -15.55
N VAL A 287 21.97 -19.36 -16.43
CA VAL A 287 23.21 -18.61 -16.19
C VAL A 287 23.09 -17.75 -14.94
N PHE A 288 21.98 -17.02 -14.79
CA PHE A 288 21.70 -16.24 -13.59
C PHE A 288 21.70 -17.14 -12.34
N LEU A 289 20.89 -18.20 -12.33
CA LEU A 289 20.68 -19.02 -11.14
C LEU A 289 21.95 -19.78 -10.74
N LYS A 290 22.72 -20.31 -11.70
CA LYS A 290 24.02 -20.97 -11.44
C LYS A 290 25.02 -20.01 -10.81
N ASN A 291 24.98 -18.72 -11.15
CA ASN A 291 25.85 -17.73 -10.52
C ASN A 291 25.44 -17.40 -9.09
N GLU A 292 24.15 -17.41 -8.78
CA GLU A 292 23.66 -17.17 -7.41
C GLU A 292 23.81 -18.40 -6.50
N LEU A 293 23.89 -19.61 -7.06
CA LEU A 293 24.06 -20.86 -6.31
C LEU A 293 25.51 -21.17 -5.87
N LYS A 294 26.50 -20.51 -6.49
CA LYS A 294 27.93 -20.59 -6.11
C LYS A 294 28.14 -19.98 -4.72
#